data_AF-A0A5R9CQ46-F1
#
_entry.id   AF-A0A5R9CQ46-F1
#
_cell.length_a   1.000
_cell.length_b   1.000
_cell.length_c   1.000
_cell.angle_alpha   90.00
_cell.angle_beta   90.00
_cell.angle_gamma   90.00
#
_symmetry.space_group_name_H-M   'P 1'
#
loop_
_entity.id
_entity.type
_entity.pdbx_description
1 polymer ?
#
loop_
_entity_poly.entity_id
_entity_poly.type
_entity_poly.pdbx_seq_one_letter_code
_entity_poly.pdbx_strand_id
1 'polypeptide(L)'
;MKKALAVVVGVCLLALGGCGVNSAKVADKATKAADTIKSGQAVVTMSTTANGNTQQTIDGGTFTLKPQVITLNQSNQNQQTTHYYFVGNTLYFQMANKWYRQKVADNSPILQNTKRALTSASATDILKGMKSDLKAKSNKNTYTLSYSGNSSKAKKVAQKIIKAESGSKANATSQYKVSHLTFSYTVNKKTYLPTKSTIKMKYTDGSKGATTSTVSGSYEDINKVKKVDVPAQVTMSSKQLPAKLAKALF
;
A
#
# COMPACT_ATOMS: atom_id res chain seq x y z
N MET A 1 4.42 21.21 -51.16
CA MET A 1 5.09 21.88 -50.03
C MET A 1 4.11 22.08 -48.88
N LYS A 2 4.14 21.21 -47.87
CA LYS A 2 3.52 21.44 -46.56
C LYS A 2 4.50 20.91 -45.52
N LYS A 3 5.06 21.84 -44.73
CA LYS A 3 6.12 21.58 -43.76
C LYS A 3 5.55 20.74 -42.62
N ALA A 4 6.09 19.54 -42.42
CA ALA A 4 5.85 18.74 -41.23
C ALA A 4 6.53 19.44 -40.06
N LEU A 5 5.73 19.89 -39.09
CA LEU A 5 6.22 20.40 -37.83
C LEU A 5 6.67 19.20 -37.00
N ALA A 6 7.97 18.90 -37.04
CA ALA A 6 8.59 17.95 -36.13
C ALA A 6 8.51 18.52 -34.72
N VAL A 7 7.52 18.06 -33.94
CA VAL A 7 7.53 18.23 -32.49
C VAL A 7 8.69 17.38 -31.99
N VAL A 8 9.82 18.06 -31.78
CA VAL A 8 10.95 17.52 -31.03
C VAL A 8 10.41 17.14 -29.66
N VAL A 9 10.19 15.84 -29.47
CA VAL A 9 10.01 15.23 -28.17
C VAL A 9 11.25 15.63 -27.39
N GLY A 10 11.09 16.61 -26.49
CA GLY A 10 12.07 17.01 -25.52
C GLY A 10 12.35 15.83 -24.60
N VAL A 11 13.19 14.92 -25.08
CA VAL A 11 13.95 14.01 -24.24
C VAL A 11 14.85 14.94 -23.43
N CYS A 12 14.35 15.39 -22.28
CA CYS A 12 15.15 16.03 -21.27
C CYS A 12 16.07 14.94 -20.69
N LEU A 13 17.14 14.67 -21.43
CA LEU A 13 18.38 14.04 -21.02
C LEU A 13 19.02 14.93 -19.96
N LEU A 14 18.43 14.98 -18.76
CA LEU A 14 19.20 15.23 -17.55
C LEU A 14 19.69 13.87 -17.04
N ALA A 15 20.57 13.28 -17.84
CA ALA A 15 21.60 12.40 -17.35
C ALA A 15 22.60 13.26 -16.55
N LEU A 16 22.18 13.76 -15.39
CA LEU A 16 23.13 14.03 -14.32
C LEU A 16 23.46 12.66 -13.74
N GLY A 17 24.63 12.14 -14.09
CA GLY A 17 25.23 10.96 -13.48
C GLY A 17 25.17 11.11 -11.97
N GLY A 18 24.26 10.36 -11.35
CA GLY A 18 24.21 10.24 -9.90
C GLY A 18 25.41 9.42 -9.47
N CYS A 19 26.50 10.09 -9.10
CA CYS A 19 27.61 9.48 -8.38
C CYS A 19 27.06 8.60 -7.23
N GLY A 20 27.32 7.28 -7.32
CA GLY A 20 27.56 6.41 -6.17
C GLY A 20 26.45 6.08 -5.18
N VAL A 21 25.16 6.32 -5.44
CA VAL A 21 24.12 5.85 -4.49
C VAL A 21 23.96 4.34 -4.59
N ASN A 22 24.55 3.62 -3.63
CA ASN A 22 24.39 2.18 -3.52
C ASN A 22 22.94 1.83 -3.11
N SER A 23 22.15 1.40 -4.09
CA SER A 23 20.73 1.08 -3.91
C SER A 23 20.51 -0.05 -2.90
N ALA A 24 21.37 -1.08 -2.90
CA ALA A 24 21.28 -2.18 -1.95
C ALA A 24 21.48 -1.71 -0.50
N LYS A 25 22.46 -0.81 -0.24
CA LYS A 25 22.69 -0.22 1.09
C LYS A 25 21.50 0.61 1.56
N VAL A 26 20.90 1.40 0.66
CA VAL A 26 19.69 2.19 0.99
C VAL A 26 18.51 1.25 1.26
N ALA A 27 18.32 0.21 0.44
CA ALA A 27 17.25 -0.77 0.61
C ALA A 27 17.37 -1.54 1.94
N ASP A 28 18.59 -1.94 2.34
CA ASP A 28 18.84 -2.62 3.61
C ASP A 28 18.55 -1.71 4.81
N LYS A 29 18.96 -0.43 4.76
CA LYS A 29 18.66 0.54 5.82
C LYS A 29 17.17 0.87 5.91
N ALA A 30 16.52 1.08 4.76
CA ALA A 30 15.08 1.33 4.69
C ALA A 30 14.27 0.15 5.21
N THR A 31 14.69 -1.08 4.88
CA THR A 31 14.10 -2.30 5.43
C THR A 31 14.19 -2.35 6.95
N LYS A 32 15.38 -2.12 7.52
CA LYS A 32 15.57 -2.09 8.97
C LYS A 32 14.75 -0.98 9.64
N ALA A 33 14.67 0.20 9.02
CA ALA A 33 13.87 1.30 9.53
C ALA A 33 12.37 0.97 9.49
N ALA A 34 11.87 0.29 8.46
CA ALA A 34 10.48 -0.14 8.36
C ALA A 34 10.08 -1.08 9.51
N ASP A 35 10.98 -1.96 9.96
CA ASP A 35 10.74 -2.86 11.10
C ASP A 35 10.61 -2.09 12.45
N THR A 36 10.99 -0.80 12.49
CA THR A 36 10.85 0.06 13.68
C THR A 36 9.58 0.89 13.69
N ILE A 37 8.72 0.79 12.67
CA ILE A 37 7.47 1.55 12.60
C ILE A 37 6.52 1.06 13.70
N LYS A 38 6.09 1.99 14.57
CA LYS A 38 5.18 1.76 15.69
C LYS A 38 3.91 2.58 15.59
N SER A 39 3.97 3.72 14.92
CA SER A 39 2.85 4.64 14.78
C SER A 39 3.04 5.58 13.59
N GLY A 40 1.99 6.29 13.19
CA GLY A 40 2.08 7.31 12.16
C GLY A 40 0.74 7.63 11.50
N GLN A 41 0.81 8.41 10.43
CA GLN A 41 -0.28 8.74 9.55
C GLN A 41 0.02 8.18 8.15
N ALA A 42 -0.99 7.68 7.46
CA ALA A 42 -0.84 7.24 6.09
C ALA A 42 -2.08 7.51 5.26
N VAL A 43 -1.86 7.82 3.99
CA VAL A 43 -2.90 7.85 2.95
C VAL A 43 -2.49 6.87 1.86
N VAL A 44 -3.33 5.86 1.64
CA VAL A 44 -3.10 4.80 0.66
C VAL A 44 -4.19 4.86 -0.41
N THR A 45 -3.78 5.01 -1.66
CA THR A 45 -4.66 4.96 -2.82
C THR A 45 -4.45 3.64 -3.55
N MET A 46 -5.51 2.85 -3.67
CA MET A 46 -5.54 1.59 -4.41
C MET A 46 -6.38 1.81 -5.66
N SER A 47 -5.83 1.51 -6.83
CA SER A 47 -6.52 1.60 -8.11
C SER A 47 -6.36 0.28 -8.85
N THR A 48 -7.46 -0.31 -9.29
CA THR A 48 -7.47 -1.54 -10.08
C THR A 48 -8.25 -1.30 -11.36
N THR A 49 -7.58 -1.50 -12.50
CA THR A 49 -8.20 -1.46 -13.82
C THR A 49 -8.29 -2.89 -14.36
N ALA A 50 -9.51 -3.35 -14.66
CA ALA A 50 -9.78 -4.62 -15.30
C ALA A 50 -10.92 -4.46 -16.32
N ASN A 51 -10.77 -5.05 -17.51
CA ASN A 51 -11.76 -4.97 -18.59
C ASN A 51 -12.19 -3.52 -18.93
N GLY A 52 -11.25 -2.58 -18.94
CA GLY A 52 -11.51 -1.16 -19.20
C GLY A 52 -12.10 -0.37 -18.02
N ASN A 53 -12.59 -1.05 -16.98
CA ASN A 53 -13.16 -0.41 -15.80
C ASN A 53 -12.10 -0.18 -14.73
N THR A 54 -12.02 1.04 -14.20
CA THR A 54 -11.11 1.39 -13.10
C THR A 54 -11.90 1.63 -11.82
N GLN A 55 -11.55 0.91 -10.77
CA GLN A 55 -12.03 1.15 -9.41
C GLN A 55 -10.90 1.73 -8.59
N GLN A 56 -11.21 2.74 -7.78
CA GLN A 56 -10.25 3.36 -6.87
C GLN A 56 -10.83 3.51 -5.47
N THR A 57 -9.98 3.20 -4.49
CA THR A 57 -10.22 3.39 -3.07
C THR A 57 -9.09 4.24 -2.49
N ILE A 58 -9.42 5.15 -1.58
CA ILE A 58 -8.48 5.96 -0.83
C ILE A 58 -8.72 5.72 0.66
N ASP A 59 -7.71 5.20 1.34
CA ASP A 59 -7.69 4.93 2.77
C ASP A 59 -6.77 5.94 3.46
N GLY A 60 -7.34 6.86 4.22
CA GLY A 60 -6.60 7.82 5.05
C GLY A 60 -6.74 7.49 6.53
N GLY A 61 -5.64 7.42 7.27
CA GLY A 61 -5.70 6.97 8.66
C GLY A 61 -4.52 7.34 9.53
N THR A 62 -4.73 7.24 10.85
CA THR A 62 -3.70 7.35 11.88
C THR A 62 -3.63 6.05 12.67
N PHE A 63 -2.44 5.61 13.03
CA PHE A 63 -2.27 4.34 13.73
C PHE A 63 -1.23 4.38 14.84
N THR A 64 -1.44 3.49 15.80
CA THR A 64 -0.48 3.00 16.79
C THR A 64 -0.57 1.48 16.82
N LEU A 65 0.57 0.77 16.83
CA LEU A 65 0.60 -0.69 16.82
C LEU A 65 0.57 -1.30 18.23
N LYS A 66 1.02 -0.54 19.25
CA LYS A 66 1.05 -0.96 20.66
C LYS A 66 0.78 0.26 21.58
N PRO A 67 -0.37 0.33 22.28
CA PRO A 67 -1.56 -0.48 22.07
C PRO A 67 -2.08 -0.31 20.63
N GLN A 68 -2.77 -1.33 20.10
CA GLN A 68 -3.24 -1.29 18.72
C GLN A 68 -4.50 -0.41 18.62
N VAL A 69 -4.34 0.75 17.97
CA VAL A 69 -5.46 1.63 17.61
C VAL A 69 -5.22 2.16 16.20
N ILE A 70 -6.19 1.98 15.30
CA ILE A 70 -6.13 2.43 13.91
C ILE A 70 -7.42 3.17 13.58
N THR A 71 -7.32 4.40 13.05
CA THR A 71 -8.43 5.10 12.40
C THR A 71 -8.26 5.00 10.89
N LEU A 72 -9.37 4.86 10.17
CA LEU A 72 -9.39 4.77 8.72
C LEU A 72 -10.64 5.44 8.17
N ASN A 73 -10.44 6.33 7.22
CA ASN A 73 -11.48 6.92 6.39
C ASN A 73 -11.28 6.37 4.98
N GLN A 74 -12.22 5.53 4.54
CA GLN A 74 -12.21 4.96 3.20
C GLN A 74 -13.14 5.77 2.31
N SER A 75 -12.61 6.33 1.23
CA SER A 75 -13.40 6.91 0.15
C SER A 75 -13.28 6.03 -1.08
N ASN A 76 -14.43 5.66 -1.65
CA ASN A 76 -14.52 5.08 -2.98
C ASN A 76 -15.15 6.15 -3.85
N GLN A 77 -14.56 6.49 -4.99
CA GLN A 77 -14.91 7.61 -5.88
C GLN A 77 -16.33 8.20 -5.74
N ASN A 78 -17.37 7.36 -5.92
CA ASN A 78 -18.77 7.79 -5.97
C ASN A 78 -19.60 7.39 -4.72
N GLN A 79 -18.96 6.94 -3.64
CA GLN A 79 -19.62 6.49 -2.42
C GLN A 79 -19.29 7.42 -1.25
N GLN A 80 -20.22 7.48 -0.30
CA GLN A 80 -19.99 8.16 0.97
C GLN A 80 -18.76 7.57 1.67
N THR A 81 -17.94 8.45 2.23
CA THR A 81 -16.77 8.03 3.02
C THR A 81 -17.22 7.15 4.16
N THR A 82 -16.62 5.98 4.29
CA THR A 82 -16.88 5.05 5.39
C THR A 82 -15.77 5.17 6.43
N HIS A 83 -16.19 5.29 7.69
CA HIS A 83 -15.29 5.43 8.82
C HIS A 83 -15.10 4.10 9.53
N TYR A 84 -13.84 3.75 9.81
CA TYR A 84 -13.44 2.51 10.48
C TYR A 84 -12.50 2.81 11.65
N TYR A 85 -12.62 2.00 12.70
CA TYR A 85 -11.68 1.97 13.80
C TYR A 85 -11.30 0.53 14.11
N PHE A 86 -10.02 0.25 14.29
CA PHE A 86 -9.58 -0.97 14.96
C PHE A 86 -9.07 -0.60 16.35
N VAL A 87 -9.68 -1.16 17.40
CA VAL A 87 -9.21 -1.03 18.80
C VAL A 87 -8.91 -2.43 19.31
N GLY A 88 -7.62 -2.75 19.46
CA GLY A 88 -7.19 -4.14 19.52
C GLY A 88 -7.78 -4.89 18.32
N ASN A 89 -8.42 -6.04 18.57
CA ASN A 89 -9.04 -6.85 17.53
C ASN A 89 -10.54 -6.57 17.34
N THR A 90 -11.03 -5.44 17.82
CA THR A 90 -12.41 -5.04 17.57
C THR A 90 -12.42 -4.04 16.42
N LEU A 91 -13.05 -4.42 15.32
CA LEU A 91 -13.36 -3.55 14.21
C LEU A 91 -14.68 -2.84 14.50
N TYR A 92 -14.66 -1.51 14.45
CA TYR A 92 -15.83 -0.65 14.44
C TYR A 92 -15.97 -0.03 13.07
N PHE A 93 -17.17 0.02 12.53
CA PHE A 93 -17.41 0.64 11.24
C PHE A 93 -18.82 1.23 11.17
N GLN A 94 -18.98 2.24 10.33
CA GLN A 94 -20.26 2.88 10.12
C GLN A 94 -20.97 2.30 8.89
N MET A 95 -22.25 2.00 9.03
CA MET A 95 -23.12 1.61 7.92
C MET A 95 -24.49 2.26 8.11
N ALA A 96 -24.99 2.95 7.09
CA ALA A 96 -26.25 3.72 7.16
C ALA A 96 -26.31 4.64 8.41
N ASN A 97 -25.23 5.38 8.64
CA ASN A 97 -25.02 6.28 9.79
C ASN A 97 -25.05 5.61 11.19
N LYS A 98 -25.08 4.28 11.28
CA LYS A 98 -25.06 3.53 12.53
C LYS A 98 -23.71 2.84 12.73
N TRP A 99 -23.22 2.86 13.97
CA TRP A 99 -21.99 2.17 14.35
C TRP A 99 -22.25 0.69 14.59
N TYR A 100 -21.39 -0.15 14.02
CA TYR A 100 -21.34 -1.58 14.28
C TYR A 100 -19.96 -1.96 14.80
N ARG A 101 -19.91 -3.05 15.56
CA ARG A 101 -18.65 -3.68 15.99
C ARG A 101 -18.61 -5.15 15.65
N GLN A 102 -17.42 -5.64 15.37
CA GLN A 102 -17.12 -7.05 15.15
C GLN A 102 -15.74 -7.37 15.73
N LYS A 103 -15.65 -8.40 16.58
CA LYS A 103 -14.36 -8.95 16.98
C LYS A 103 -13.81 -9.77 15.81
N VAL A 104 -12.58 -9.49 15.42
CA VAL A 104 -11.84 -10.25 14.41
C VAL A 104 -10.75 -11.07 15.09
N ALA A 105 -10.30 -12.15 14.44
CA ALA A 105 -9.13 -12.88 14.93
C ALA A 105 -7.85 -12.06 14.72
N ASP A 106 -6.80 -12.30 15.53
CA ASP A 106 -5.49 -11.63 15.38
C ASP A 106 -4.89 -11.80 13.98
N ASN A 107 -5.10 -12.98 13.39
CA ASN A 107 -4.64 -13.35 12.06
C ASN A 107 -5.65 -13.00 10.95
N SER A 108 -6.68 -12.19 11.25
CA SER A 108 -7.67 -11.80 10.26
C SER A 108 -7.02 -11.07 9.08
N PRO A 109 -7.28 -11.48 7.83
CA PRO A 109 -6.72 -10.85 6.64
C PRO A 109 -6.99 -9.35 6.57
N ILE A 110 -8.17 -8.89 7.00
CA ILE A 110 -8.51 -7.46 6.94
C ILE A 110 -7.57 -6.63 7.83
N LEU A 111 -7.35 -7.07 9.07
CA LEU A 111 -6.49 -6.38 10.02
C LEU A 111 -5.02 -6.43 9.56
N GLN A 112 -4.57 -7.58 9.05
CA GLN A 112 -3.21 -7.74 8.56
C GLN A 112 -2.93 -6.87 7.33
N ASN A 113 -3.84 -6.87 6.35
CA ASN A 113 -3.72 -6.05 5.14
C ASN A 113 -3.76 -4.57 5.47
N THR A 114 -4.66 -4.14 6.36
CA THR A 114 -4.70 -2.75 6.85
C THR A 114 -3.35 -2.33 7.43
N LYS A 115 -2.77 -3.13 8.34
CA LYS A 115 -1.44 -2.83 8.90
C LYS A 115 -0.38 -2.75 7.81
N ARG A 116 -0.35 -3.74 6.91
CA ARG A 116 0.62 -3.80 5.82
C ARG A 116 0.56 -2.58 4.91
N ALA A 117 -0.64 -2.09 4.60
CA ALA A 117 -0.84 -0.89 3.79
C ALA A 117 -0.30 0.36 4.51
N LEU A 118 -0.70 0.57 5.77
CA LEU A 118 -0.34 1.73 6.59
C LEU A 118 1.17 1.79 6.92
N THR A 119 1.86 0.65 6.98
CA THR A 119 3.31 0.59 7.25
C THR A 119 4.16 0.39 6.00
N SER A 120 3.57 0.40 4.79
CA SER A 120 4.27 0.14 3.53
C SER A 120 5.00 -1.22 3.49
N ALA A 121 4.43 -2.25 4.13
CA ALA A 121 5.04 -3.56 4.24
C ALA A 121 5.30 -4.20 2.86
N SER A 122 4.37 -4.08 1.92
CA SER A 122 4.53 -4.62 0.57
C SER A 122 5.64 -3.94 -0.23
N ALA A 123 5.89 -2.65 0.00
CA ALA A 123 7.06 -1.98 -0.57
C ALA A 123 8.36 -2.49 0.05
N THR A 124 8.35 -2.74 1.37
CA THR A 124 9.48 -3.32 2.10
C THR A 124 9.81 -4.75 1.63
N ASP A 125 8.79 -5.55 1.29
CA ASP A 125 8.99 -6.89 0.73
C ASP A 125 9.67 -6.82 -0.66
N ILE A 126 9.37 -5.80 -1.46
CA ILE A 126 10.09 -5.54 -2.72
C ILE A 126 11.54 -5.18 -2.44
N LEU A 127 11.82 -4.33 -1.44
CA LEU A 127 13.21 -4.01 -1.05
C LEU A 127 13.99 -5.26 -0.69
N LYS A 128 13.45 -6.10 0.21
CA LYS A 128 14.05 -7.37 0.63
C LYS A 128 14.27 -8.30 -0.57
N GLY A 129 13.28 -8.40 -1.43
CA GLY A 129 13.27 -9.32 -2.56
C GLY A 129 14.12 -8.88 -3.75
N MET A 130 14.40 -7.58 -3.93
CA MET A 130 14.97 -7.02 -5.16
C MET A 130 16.11 -6.03 -4.96
N LYS A 131 16.70 -5.90 -3.76
CA LYS A 131 17.69 -4.84 -3.44
C LYS A 131 18.81 -4.62 -4.46
N SER A 132 19.31 -5.67 -5.11
CA SER A 132 20.37 -5.63 -6.14
C SER A 132 19.89 -5.10 -7.50
N ASP A 133 18.59 -5.15 -7.76
CA ASP A 133 17.96 -4.81 -9.04
C ASP A 133 17.37 -3.39 -9.04
N LEU A 134 17.40 -2.71 -7.88
CA LEU A 134 16.84 -1.37 -7.71
C LEU A 134 17.80 -0.31 -8.24
N LYS A 135 17.24 0.71 -8.88
CA LYS A 135 17.91 1.99 -9.12
C LYS A 135 17.71 2.89 -7.91
N ALA A 136 18.68 3.74 -7.60
CA ALA A 136 18.55 4.73 -6.54
C ALA A 136 18.80 6.14 -7.07
N LYS A 137 17.98 7.08 -6.62
CA LYS A 137 18.17 8.52 -6.78
C LYS A 137 18.23 9.17 -5.40
N SER A 138 18.92 10.29 -5.31
CA SER A 138 19.11 11.06 -4.09
C SER A 138 18.85 12.53 -4.39
N ASN A 139 18.10 13.21 -3.52
CA ASN A 139 17.98 14.67 -3.50
C ASN A 139 18.43 15.22 -2.13
N LYS A 140 18.15 16.48 -1.79
CA LYS A 140 18.55 17.07 -0.49
C LYS A 140 18.06 16.28 0.73
N ASN A 141 16.82 15.78 0.70
CA ASN A 141 16.13 15.26 1.89
C ASN A 141 15.79 13.76 1.82
N THR A 142 15.76 13.17 0.62
CA THR A 142 15.27 11.81 0.41
C THR A 142 16.19 10.96 -0.47
N TYR A 143 16.09 9.65 -0.28
CA TYR A 143 16.45 8.66 -1.28
C TYR A 143 15.18 8.11 -1.93
N THR A 144 15.23 7.85 -3.23
CA THR A 144 14.15 7.17 -3.97
C THR A 144 14.72 5.94 -4.66
N LEU A 145 14.22 4.77 -4.26
CA LEU A 145 14.49 3.48 -4.88
C LEU A 145 13.42 3.18 -5.92
N SER A 146 13.80 2.63 -7.07
CA SER A 146 12.84 2.31 -8.12
C SER A 146 13.22 1.10 -8.95
N TYR A 147 12.20 0.49 -9.56
CA TYR A 147 12.33 -0.58 -10.53
C TYR A 147 11.18 -0.50 -11.54
N SER A 148 11.43 -0.87 -12.79
CA SER A 148 10.38 -1.10 -13.78
C SER A 148 10.84 -2.18 -14.73
N GLY A 149 10.12 -3.29 -14.80
CA GLY A 149 10.51 -4.42 -15.64
C GLY A 149 9.74 -5.69 -15.33
N ASN A 150 10.19 -6.79 -15.94
CA ASN A 150 9.49 -8.06 -15.97
C ASN A 150 10.42 -9.27 -15.71
N SER A 151 11.56 -9.04 -15.04
CA SER A 151 12.50 -10.12 -14.67
C SER A 151 11.80 -11.24 -13.88
N SER A 152 12.31 -12.46 -13.98
CA SER A 152 11.77 -13.62 -13.25
C SER A 152 11.69 -13.36 -11.73
N LYS A 153 12.72 -12.70 -11.19
CA LYS A 153 12.78 -12.28 -9.78
C LYS A 153 11.67 -11.28 -9.43
N ALA A 154 11.46 -10.24 -10.25
CA ALA A 154 10.40 -9.26 -10.04
C ALA A 154 9.00 -9.88 -10.12
N LYS A 155 8.76 -10.80 -11.06
CA LYS A 155 7.50 -11.54 -11.18
C LYS A 155 7.21 -12.38 -9.93
N LYS A 156 8.21 -13.12 -9.44
CA LYS A 156 8.10 -13.92 -8.20
C LYS A 156 7.79 -13.06 -6.97
N VAL A 157 8.45 -11.91 -6.84
CA VAL A 157 8.18 -10.96 -5.73
C VAL A 157 6.77 -10.39 -5.82
N ALA A 158 6.33 -9.95 -7.01
CA ALA A 158 4.98 -9.46 -7.23
C ALA A 158 3.91 -10.52 -6.91
N GLN A 159 4.13 -11.78 -7.32
CA GLN A 159 3.23 -12.90 -6.97
C GLN A 159 3.14 -13.14 -5.46
N LYS A 160 4.26 -13.04 -4.73
CA LYS A 160 4.26 -13.14 -3.26
C LYS A 160 3.43 -12.03 -2.62
N ILE A 161 3.52 -10.81 -3.14
CA ILE A 161 2.72 -9.67 -2.66
C ILE A 161 1.23 -9.93 -2.93
N ILE A 162 0.86 -10.31 -4.16
CA ILE A 162 -0.54 -10.65 -4.49
C ILE A 162 -1.06 -11.73 -3.52
N LYS A 163 -0.26 -12.77 -3.25
CA LYS A 163 -0.62 -13.83 -2.29
C LYS A 163 -0.81 -13.31 -0.87
N ALA A 164 0.09 -12.46 -0.39
CA ALA A 164 0.01 -11.88 0.95
C ALA A 164 -1.25 -11.02 1.11
N GLU A 165 -1.55 -10.17 0.13
CA GLU A 165 -2.71 -9.25 0.17
C GLU A 165 -4.04 -9.97 -0.11
N SER A 166 -4.04 -11.11 -0.80
CA SER A 166 -5.27 -11.87 -1.10
C SER A 166 -5.77 -12.73 0.08
N GLY A 167 -5.00 -12.84 1.16
CA GLY A 167 -5.36 -13.63 2.34
C GLY A 167 -5.69 -15.10 2.03
N SER A 168 -6.72 -15.65 2.68
CA SER A 168 -7.14 -17.07 2.62
C SER A 168 -7.58 -17.56 1.23
N LYS A 169 -7.71 -16.68 0.23
CA LYS A 169 -7.92 -17.04 -1.19
C LYS A 169 -6.61 -17.47 -1.89
N ALA A 170 -5.55 -17.71 -1.12
CA ALA A 170 -4.20 -18.07 -1.57
C ALA A 170 -4.15 -19.23 -2.59
N ASN A 171 -5.12 -20.14 -2.61
CA ASN A 171 -5.18 -21.23 -3.60
C ASN A 171 -5.42 -20.75 -5.05
N ALA A 172 -5.86 -19.49 -5.25
CA ALA A 172 -5.98 -18.87 -6.58
C ALA A 172 -4.66 -18.24 -7.09
N THR A 173 -3.58 -18.22 -6.28
CA THR A 173 -2.39 -17.42 -6.61
C THR A 173 -1.56 -17.96 -7.78
N SER A 174 -1.63 -19.26 -8.06
CA SER A 174 -1.03 -19.88 -9.26
C SER A 174 -1.67 -19.42 -10.57
N GLN A 175 -2.87 -18.84 -10.52
CA GLN A 175 -3.58 -18.32 -11.68
C GLN A 175 -3.08 -16.92 -12.10
N TYR A 176 -2.32 -16.23 -11.25
CA TYR A 176 -1.83 -14.89 -11.53
C TYR A 176 -0.52 -14.93 -12.33
N LYS A 177 -0.60 -14.57 -13.60
CA LYS A 177 0.58 -14.39 -14.47
C LYS A 177 0.98 -12.93 -14.48
N VAL A 178 1.95 -12.57 -13.66
CA VAL A 178 2.50 -11.20 -13.62
C VAL A 178 3.33 -10.94 -14.88
N SER A 179 2.96 -9.91 -15.63
CA SER A 179 3.67 -9.48 -16.84
C SER A 179 4.64 -8.33 -16.59
N HIS A 180 4.36 -7.45 -15.62
CA HIS A 180 5.20 -6.28 -15.32
C HIS A 180 5.06 -5.82 -13.86
N LEU A 181 6.17 -5.36 -13.28
CA LEU A 181 6.23 -4.66 -11.99
C LEU A 181 6.89 -3.30 -12.18
N THR A 182 6.22 -2.26 -11.71
CA THR A 182 6.79 -0.92 -11.53
C THR A 182 6.73 -0.56 -10.05
N PHE A 183 7.83 -0.04 -9.52
CA PHE A 183 8.04 0.22 -8.12
C PHE A 183 8.76 1.55 -7.92
N SER A 184 8.31 2.32 -6.94
CA SER A 184 9.00 3.50 -6.43
C SER A 184 8.82 3.56 -4.91
N TYR A 185 9.89 3.83 -4.18
CA TYR A 185 9.87 3.94 -2.73
C TYR A 185 10.81 5.03 -2.27
N THR A 186 10.25 6.03 -1.60
CA THR A 186 10.97 7.21 -1.13
C THR A 186 11.07 7.18 0.38
N VAL A 187 12.28 7.42 0.88
CA VAL A 187 12.58 7.44 2.31
C VAL A 187 13.28 8.73 2.71
N ASN A 188 13.08 9.15 3.95
CA ASN A 188 13.85 10.22 4.56
C ASN A 188 15.34 9.83 4.66
N LYS A 189 16.27 10.74 4.33
CA LYS A 189 17.71 10.43 4.37
C LYS A 189 18.28 10.18 5.77
N LYS A 190 17.72 10.83 6.78
CA LYS A 190 18.21 10.73 8.17
C LYS A 190 17.69 9.47 8.83
N THR A 191 16.39 9.21 8.71
CA THR A 191 15.72 8.11 9.43
C THR A 191 15.53 6.85 8.60
N TYR A 192 15.62 6.93 7.26
CA TYR A 192 15.29 5.87 6.31
C TYR A 192 13.83 5.38 6.40
N LEU A 193 12.97 6.08 7.15
CA LEU A 193 11.54 5.79 7.22
C LEU A 193 10.83 6.20 5.91
N PRO A 194 9.78 5.46 5.51
CA PRO A 194 9.02 5.77 4.30
C PRO A 194 8.41 7.16 4.37
N THR A 195 8.37 7.83 3.21
CA THR A 195 7.56 9.02 2.98
C THR A 195 6.57 8.80 1.85
N LYS A 196 6.94 8.04 0.81
CA LYS A 196 6.06 7.68 -0.31
C LYS A 196 6.36 6.28 -0.85
N SER A 197 5.35 5.58 -1.33
CA SER A 197 5.50 4.33 -2.08
C SER A 197 4.56 4.28 -3.28
N THR A 198 4.97 3.61 -4.35
CA THR A 198 4.10 3.23 -5.46
C THR A 198 4.47 1.83 -5.93
N ILE A 199 3.49 0.93 -5.99
CA ILE A 199 3.61 -0.41 -6.53
C ILE A 199 2.56 -0.52 -7.63
N LYS A 200 2.99 -0.79 -8.86
CA LYS A 200 2.10 -1.03 -9.99
C LYS A 200 2.42 -2.40 -10.59
N MET A 201 1.41 -3.25 -10.66
CA MET A 201 1.50 -4.61 -11.19
C MET A 201 0.57 -4.76 -12.37
N LYS A 202 1.06 -5.39 -13.44
CA LYS A 202 0.23 -5.88 -14.55
C LYS A 202 0.22 -7.40 -14.48
N TYR A 203 -0.98 -7.99 -14.51
CA TYR A 203 -1.13 -9.44 -14.46
C TYR A 203 -2.43 -9.89 -15.13
N THR A 204 -2.52 -11.16 -15.47
CA THR A 204 -3.80 -11.83 -15.78
C THR A 204 -4.15 -12.75 -14.62
N ASP A 205 -5.40 -12.78 -14.18
CA ASP A 205 -5.92 -13.93 -13.45
C ASP A 205 -6.51 -14.89 -14.50
N GLY A 206 -6.41 -16.22 -14.35
CA GLY A 206 -6.72 -17.18 -15.42
C GLY A 206 -8.13 -17.09 -16.05
N SER A 207 -9.03 -16.25 -15.54
CA SER A 207 -10.42 -16.09 -15.99
C SER A 207 -10.81 -14.65 -16.35
N LYS A 208 -10.10 -13.64 -15.82
CA LYS A 208 -10.34 -12.23 -16.07
C LYS A 208 -9.11 -11.70 -16.81
N GLY A 209 -9.35 -11.01 -17.92
CA GLY A 209 -8.28 -10.49 -18.78
C GLY A 209 -7.24 -9.62 -18.07
N ALA A 210 -6.43 -8.91 -18.86
CA ALA A 210 -5.35 -8.10 -18.30
C ALA A 210 -5.86 -7.12 -17.22
N THR A 211 -5.29 -7.25 -16.02
CA THR A 211 -5.56 -6.41 -14.86
C THR A 211 -4.32 -5.58 -14.55
N THR A 212 -4.53 -4.31 -14.24
CA THR A 212 -3.49 -3.42 -13.74
C THR A 212 -3.88 -2.90 -12.36
N SER A 213 -3.07 -3.20 -11.35
CA SER A 213 -3.29 -2.72 -9.98
C SER A 213 -2.17 -1.76 -9.59
N THR A 214 -2.52 -0.62 -9.03
CA THR A 214 -1.60 0.39 -8.52
C THR A 214 -1.94 0.69 -7.07
N VAL A 215 -0.95 0.59 -6.18
CA VAL A 215 -1.04 0.98 -4.78
C VAL A 215 -0.03 2.09 -4.54
N SER A 216 -0.51 3.27 -4.17
CA SER A 216 0.32 4.42 -3.81
C SER A 216 0.10 4.77 -2.35
N GLY A 217 1.16 5.05 -1.62
CA GLY A 217 1.10 5.40 -0.20
C GLY A 217 1.87 6.69 0.05
N SER A 218 1.34 7.55 0.92
CA SER A 218 2.03 8.68 1.53
C SER A 218 2.05 8.47 3.04
N TYR A 219 3.18 8.75 3.67
CA TYR A 219 3.46 8.40 5.06
C TYR A 219 4.02 9.60 5.81
N GLU A 220 3.38 9.95 6.93
CA GLU A 220 3.70 11.12 7.72
C GLU A 220 3.71 10.77 9.21
N ASP A 221 4.43 11.58 10.00
CA ASP A 221 4.55 11.42 11.45
C ASP A 221 4.85 10.00 11.94
N ILE A 222 5.58 9.25 11.12
CA ILE A 222 6.03 7.91 11.47
C ILE A 222 6.85 7.97 12.76
N ASN A 223 6.42 7.18 13.75
CA ASN A 223 6.96 7.11 15.11
C ASN A 223 6.83 8.40 15.94
N LYS A 224 6.01 9.37 15.50
CA LYS A 224 5.74 10.61 16.25
C LYS A 224 4.36 10.65 16.89
N VAL A 225 3.42 9.84 16.39
CA VAL A 225 2.08 9.71 16.99
C VAL A 225 2.19 8.93 18.31
N LYS A 226 1.84 9.59 19.42
CA LYS A 226 1.90 8.99 20.77
C LYS A 226 0.65 8.18 21.12
N LYS A 227 -0.51 8.65 20.69
CA LYS A 227 -1.83 8.06 20.96
C LYS A 227 -2.75 8.35 19.78
N VAL A 228 -3.66 7.43 19.52
CA VAL A 228 -4.80 7.63 18.63
C VAL A 228 -6.06 7.62 19.48
N ASP A 229 -6.85 8.67 19.40
CA ASP A 229 -8.13 8.76 20.12
C ASP A 229 -9.28 8.19 19.28
N VAL A 230 -10.20 7.51 19.96
CA VAL A 230 -11.43 6.98 19.37
C VAL A 230 -12.60 7.73 20.01
N PRO A 231 -13.49 8.36 19.22
CA PRO A 231 -14.63 9.06 19.77
C PRO A 231 -15.51 8.12 20.61
N ALA A 232 -15.90 8.55 21.82
CA ALA A 232 -16.65 7.71 22.76
C ALA A 232 -17.94 7.14 22.15
N GLN A 233 -18.59 7.90 21.26
CA GLN A 233 -19.78 7.45 20.54
C GLN A 233 -19.53 6.18 19.72
N VAL A 234 -18.35 6.01 19.12
CA VAL A 234 -18.01 4.81 18.33
C VAL A 234 -18.12 3.56 19.19
N THR A 235 -17.54 3.60 20.40
CA THR A 235 -17.55 2.44 21.30
C THR A 235 -18.92 2.27 21.98
N MET A 236 -19.52 3.35 22.47
CA MET A 236 -20.76 3.33 23.26
C MET A 236 -22.02 3.03 22.42
N SER A 237 -22.10 3.58 21.20
CA SER A 237 -23.29 3.43 20.33
C SER A 237 -23.20 2.24 19.37
N SER A 238 -22.04 1.60 19.28
CA SER A 238 -21.86 0.44 18.41
C SER A 238 -22.80 -0.70 18.79
N LYS A 239 -23.40 -1.33 17.77
CA LYS A 239 -24.14 -2.59 17.93
C LYS A 239 -23.29 -3.75 17.44
N GLN A 240 -23.45 -4.92 18.05
CA GLN A 240 -22.84 -6.13 17.51
C GLN A 240 -23.35 -6.34 16.08
N LEU A 241 -22.45 -6.60 15.14
CA LEU A 241 -22.84 -6.90 13.77
C LEU A 241 -23.68 -8.20 13.76
N PRO A 242 -24.87 -8.21 13.13
CA PRO A 242 -25.68 -9.43 13.04
C PRO A 242 -24.90 -10.57 12.37
N ALA A 243 -24.98 -11.79 12.93
CA ALA A 243 -24.16 -12.93 12.49
C ALA A 243 -24.30 -13.26 11.00
N LYS A 244 -25.52 -13.12 10.43
CA LYS A 244 -25.76 -13.29 8.99
C LYS A 244 -24.97 -12.29 8.14
N LEU A 245 -24.88 -11.04 8.58
CA LEU A 245 -24.10 -9.99 7.90
C LEU A 245 -22.60 -10.18 8.13
N ALA A 246 -22.19 -10.60 9.32
CA ALA A 246 -20.79 -10.91 9.62
C ALA A 246 -20.25 -12.00 8.67
N LYS A 247 -20.99 -13.09 8.47
CA LYS A 247 -20.61 -14.17 7.54
C LYS A 247 -20.54 -13.75 6.06
N ALA A 248 -21.29 -12.71 5.69
CA ALA A 248 -21.27 -12.19 4.32
C ALA A 248 -20.08 -11.25 4.05
N LEU A 249 -19.58 -10.59 5.10
CA LEU A 249 -18.55 -9.56 5.02
C LEU A 249 -17.14 -10.05 5.41
N PHE A 250 -17.05 -11.11 6.22
CA PHE A 250 -15.80 -11.68 6.75
C PHE A 250 -15.77 -13.20 6.53
#